data_AF-A0A835LM75-F1
#
_entry.id   AF-A0A835LM75-F1
#
_cell.length_a   1.000
_cell.length_b   1.000
_cell.length_c   1.000
_cell.angle_alpha   90.00
_cell.angle_beta   90.00
_cell.angle_gamma   90.00
#
_symmetry.space_group_name_H-M   'P 1'
#
loop_
_entity.id
_entity.type
_entity.pdbx_description
1 polymer ?
#
loop_
_entity_poly.entity_id
_entity_poly.type
_entity_poly.pdbx_seq_one_letter_code
_entity_poly.pdbx_strand_id
1 'polypeptide(L)'
;MLAIERYAGEKIRFEDQDYIIEGINRNSFDDGIDIALFSAGESISMEFAPAAVERGAIVIDNTYVFRMYKQVPLIIPEVNPDAMSRLFFGKGVIIANPNCATIMCLIAMTPLDRYAKVEFDLSTFFSFVFPTRSNTRIQRILNVGHSN
;
A
#
# COMPACT_ATOMS: atom_id res chain seq x y z
N MET A 1 15.92 0.88 4.09
CA MET A 1 14.62 0.31 3.63
C MET A 1 14.15 -0.65 4.70
N LEU A 2 12.91 -0.53 5.19
CA LEU A 2 12.42 -1.33 6.32
C LEU A 2 11.63 -2.56 5.84
N ALA A 3 11.89 -3.71 6.46
CA ALA A 3 11.11 -4.93 6.25
C ALA A 3 11.00 -5.74 7.55
N ILE A 4 10.21 -6.81 7.55
CA ILE A 4 10.20 -7.75 8.67
C ILE A 4 11.59 -8.38 8.87
N GLU A 5 11.93 -8.71 10.11
CA GLU A 5 13.26 -9.19 10.55
C GLU A 5 13.85 -10.31 9.67
N ARG A 6 12.98 -11.17 9.10
CA ARG A 6 13.36 -12.23 8.16
C ARG A 6 14.25 -11.75 7.01
N TYR A 7 14.06 -10.51 6.55
CA TYR A 7 14.76 -9.95 5.40
C TYR A 7 15.91 -9.00 5.79
N ALA A 8 16.14 -8.78 7.09
CA ALA A 8 17.18 -7.87 7.56
C ALA A 8 18.57 -8.32 7.09
N GLY A 9 19.39 -7.36 6.64
CA GLY A 9 20.73 -7.61 6.13
C GLY A 9 20.80 -8.03 4.65
N GLU A 10 19.68 -8.32 3.99
CA GLU A 10 19.66 -8.53 2.54
C GLU A 10 20.07 -7.25 1.81
N LYS A 11 20.67 -7.41 0.62
CA LYS A 11 21.04 -6.30 -0.25
C LYS A 11 20.07 -6.22 -1.42
N ILE A 12 19.51 -5.04 -1.63
CA ILE A 12 18.71 -4.71 -2.82
C ILE A 12 19.46 -3.67 -3.63
N ARG A 13 19.57 -3.89 -4.93
CA ARG A 13 20.12 -2.89 -5.85
C ARG A 13 18.99 -2.08 -6.48
N PHE A 14 19.09 -0.76 -6.39
CA PHE A 14 18.15 0.19 -6.98
C PHE A 14 18.93 1.43 -7.45
N GLU A 15 18.65 1.91 -8.66
CA GLU A 15 19.35 3.08 -9.27
C GLU A 15 20.87 3.08 -9.06
N ASP A 16 21.53 1.96 -9.40
CA ASP A 16 22.97 1.75 -9.26
C ASP A 16 23.56 1.82 -7.84
N GLN A 17 22.72 1.96 -6.82
CA GLN A 17 23.07 1.86 -5.40
C GLN A 17 22.61 0.54 -4.80
N ASP A 18 23.43 0.04 -3.87
CA ASP A 18 23.08 -1.09 -3.01
C ASP A 18 22.49 -0.55 -1.71
N TYR A 19 21.28 -0.99 -1.37
CA TYR A 19 20.59 -0.70 -0.12
C TYR A 19 20.57 -1.96 0.74
N ILE A 20 20.84 -1.80 2.04
CA ILE A 20 20.71 -2.87 3.01
C ILE A 20 19.29 -2.78 3.59
N ILE A 21 18.62 -3.93 3.68
CA ILE A 21 17.34 -4.04 4.36
C ILE A 21 17.57 -3.97 5.86
N GLU A 22 16.82 -3.11 6.52
CA GLU A 22 16.81 -2.95 7.97
C GLU A 22 15.56 -3.61 8.55
N GLY A 23 15.73 -4.32 9.66
CA GLY A 23 14.62 -4.92 10.40
C GLY A 23 13.75 -3.81 11.01
N ILE A 24 12.46 -3.81 10.68
CA ILE A 24 11.50 -2.87 11.24
C ILE A 24 11.33 -3.13 12.75
N ASN A 25 11.46 -2.05 13.52
CA ASN A 25 11.31 -2.04 14.96
C ASN A 25 10.80 -0.66 15.41
N ARG A 26 10.57 -0.48 16.71
CA ARG A 26 9.94 0.74 17.25
C ARG A 26 10.78 2.00 17.06
N ASN A 27 12.09 1.85 16.90
CA ASN A 27 13.04 2.94 16.75
C ASN A 27 13.35 3.20 15.27
N SER A 28 12.80 2.42 14.34
CA SER A 28 13.05 2.55 12.89
C SER A 28 12.65 3.90 12.29
N PHE A 29 11.94 4.74 13.05
CA PHE A 29 11.47 6.06 12.63
C PHE A 29 12.21 7.20 13.34
N ASP A 30 13.12 6.90 14.27
CA ASP A 30 13.78 7.90 15.14
C ASP A 30 14.75 8.80 14.37
N ASP A 31 15.33 8.29 13.28
CA ASP A 31 16.22 9.06 12.40
C ASP A 31 15.47 10.05 11.48
N GLY A 32 14.15 10.11 11.60
CA GLY A 32 13.28 10.98 10.80
C GLY A 32 12.92 10.35 9.46
N ILE A 33 11.62 10.21 9.20
CA ILE A 33 11.09 9.78 7.90
C ILE A 33 10.04 10.79 7.47
N ASP A 34 10.23 11.44 6.32
CA ASP A 34 9.24 12.38 5.78
C ASP A 34 7.99 11.64 5.27
N ILE A 35 8.20 10.57 4.50
CA ILE A 35 7.14 9.78 3.87
C ILE A 35 7.42 8.29 4.06
N ALA A 36 6.45 7.55 4.56
CA ALA A 36 6.52 6.11 4.73
C ALA A 36 5.41 5.41 3.93
N LEU A 37 5.82 4.51 3.02
CA LEU A 37 4.90 3.72 2.20
C LEU A 37 4.71 2.32 2.80
N PHE A 38 3.50 2.03 3.26
CA PHE A 38 3.19 0.78 3.94
C PHE A 38 2.46 -0.21 3.03
N SER A 39 3.08 -1.38 2.85
CA SER A 39 2.51 -2.53 2.15
C SER A 39 2.94 -3.87 2.79
N ALA A 40 3.25 -3.86 4.10
CA ALA A 40 3.85 -4.98 4.82
C ALA A 40 2.83 -5.88 5.56
N GLY A 41 1.53 -5.66 5.33
CA GLY A 41 0.45 -6.42 5.95
C GLY A 41 -0.18 -5.72 7.16
N GLU A 42 -1.30 -6.28 7.62
CA GLU A 42 -2.15 -5.67 8.64
C GLU A 42 -1.44 -5.49 10.00
N SER A 43 -0.77 -6.52 10.51
CA SER A 43 -0.11 -6.46 11.82
C SER A 43 0.97 -5.37 11.88
N ILE A 44 1.78 -5.29 10.83
CA ILE A 44 2.83 -4.28 10.70
C ILE A 44 2.22 -2.88 10.61
N SER A 45 1.11 -2.73 9.88
CA SER A 45 0.46 -1.42 9.71
C SER A 45 -0.19 -0.95 11.00
N MET A 46 -0.83 -1.85 11.75
CA MET A 46 -1.40 -1.52 13.07
C MET A 46 -0.34 -1.09 14.09
N GLU A 47 0.84 -1.73 14.10
CA GLU A 47 1.89 -1.41 15.06
C GLU A 47 2.70 -0.18 14.66
N PHE A 48 3.15 -0.11 13.40
CA PHE A 48 4.21 0.82 13.01
C PHE A 48 3.70 2.08 12.29
N ALA A 49 2.51 2.07 11.68
CA ALA A 49 1.97 3.30 11.08
C ALA A 49 1.72 4.41 12.13
N PRO A 50 1.13 4.12 13.31
CA PRO A 50 1.00 5.13 14.36
C PRO A 50 2.37 5.60 14.88
N ALA A 51 3.32 4.66 15.07
CA ALA A 51 4.66 5.00 15.53
C ALA A 51 5.42 5.94 14.57
N ALA A 52 5.24 5.74 13.26
CA ALA A 52 5.81 6.61 12.23
C ALA A 52 5.18 8.01 12.27
N VAL A 53 3.85 8.10 12.39
CA VAL A 53 3.14 9.38 12.51
C VAL A 53 3.56 10.15 13.77
N GLU A 54 3.79 9.46 14.89
CA GLU A 54 4.29 10.08 16.12
C GLU A 54 5.67 10.76 15.93
N ARG A 55 6.50 10.28 14.99
CA ARG A 55 7.77 10.93 14.59
C ARG A 55 7.60 11.99 13.50
N GLY A 56 6.37 12.30 13.09
CA GLY A 56 6.06 13.31 12.09
C GLY A 56 5.95 12.81 10.66
N ALA A 57 6.02 11.49 10.43
CA ALA A 57 5.95 10.94 9.07
C ALA A 57 4.55 11.08 8.45
N ILE A 58 4.53 11.27 7.13
CA ILE A 58 3.34 11.06 6.30
C ILE A 58 3.30 9.59 5.91
N VAL A 59 2.35 8.84 6.47
CA VAL A 59 2.18 7.42 6.17
C VAL A 59 1.14 7.25 5.07
N ILE A 60 1.50 6.54 4.00
CA ILE A 60 0.58 6.09 2.97
C ILE A 60 0.40 4.57 3.12
N ASP A 61 -0.79 4.16 3.55
CA ASP A 61 -1.09 2.78 3.89
C ASP A 61 -1.99 2.11 2.84
N ASN A 62 -1.45 1.06 2.21
CA ASN A 62 -2.15 0.25 1.21
C ASN A 62 -2.88 -0.95 1.82
N THR A 63 -2.88 -1.10 3.14
CA THR A 63 -3.64 -2.16 3.81
C THR A 63 -5.09 -1.75 3.98
N TYR A 64 -5.90 -2.67 4.50
CA TYR A 64 -7.30 -2.39 4.77
C TYR A 64 -7.53 -1.77 6.16
N VAL A 65 -6.52 -1.78 7.03
CA VAL A 65 -6.61 -1.48 8.46
C VAL A 65 -7.28 -0.12 8.72
N PHE A 66 -6.82 0.91 8.01
CA PHE A 66 -7.25 2.28 8.28
C PHE A 66 -8.37 2.80 7.35
N ARG A 67 -8.82 1.99 6.38
CA ARG A 67 -9.75 2.46 5.32
C ARG A 67 -11.09 2.98 5.83
N MET A 68 -11.54 2.47 6.99
CA MET A 68 -12.83 2.80 7.58
C MET A 68 -12.73 3.76 8.78
N TYR A 69 -11.53 4.23 9.10
CA TYR A 69 -11.31 5.12 10.24
C TYR A 69 -11.73 6.54 9.84
N LYS A 70 -12.68 7.14 10.56
CA LYS A 70 -13.25 8.45 10.20
C LYS A 70 -12.23 9.59 10.15
N GLN A 71 -11.16 9.48 10.93
CA GLN A 71 -10.07 10.44 11.02
C GLN A 71 -8.96 10.19 9.99
N VAL A 72 -8.98 9.06 9.28
CA VAL A 72 -8.00 8.72 8.25
C VAL A 72 -8.63 8.99 6.88
N PRO A 73 -8.07 9.90 6.08
CA PRO A 73 -8.58 10.14 4.74
C PRO A 73 -8.32 8.92 3.84
N LEU A 74 -9.35 8.52 3.10
CA LEU A 74 -9.27 7.50 2.07
C LEU A 74 -9.13 8.21 0.71
N ILE A 75 -7.93 8.20 0.12
CA ILE A 75 -7.58 9.06 -1.01
C ILE A 75 -7.31 8.26 -2.29
N ILE A 76 -7.87 8.75 -3.39
CA ILE A 76 -7.47 8.48 -4.77
C ILE A 76 -7.22 9.85 -5.42
N PRO A 77 -5.96 10.22 -5.73
CA PRO A 77 -5.62 11.57 -6.19
C PRO A 77 -6.46 12.07 -7.37
N GLU A 78 -6.80 11.19 -8.32
CA GLU A 78 -7.58 11.52 -9.51
C GLU A 78 -9.09 11.68 -9.24
N VAL A 79 -9.58 11.17 -8.11
CA VAL A 79 -11.02 11.13 -7.78
C VAL A 79 -11.38 12.15 -6.71
N ASN A 80 -10.59 12.26 -5.64
CA ASN A 80 -10.88 13.15 -4.51
C ASN A 80 -9.63 13.95 -4.05
N PRO A 81 -8.99 14.74 -4.93
CA PRO A 81 -7.78 15.50 -4.59
C PRO A 81 -8.00 16.46 -3.42
N ASP A 82 -9.21 17.01 -3.27
CA ASP A 82 -9.56 17.93 -2.19
C ASP A 82 -9.47 17.30 -0.79
N ALA A 83 -9.50 15.96 -0.68
CA ALA A 83 -9.29 15.27 0.58
C ALA A 83 -7.88 15.52 1.13
N MET A 84 -6.89 15.73 0.26
CA MET A 84 -5.51 16.04 0.63
C MET A 84 -5.39 17.46 1.18
N SER A 85 -6.09 18.42 0.58
CA SER A 85 -6.08 19.84 0.96
C SER A 85 -6.59 20.12 2.37
N ARG A 86 -7.29 19.15 2.99
CA ARG A 86 -7.83 19.24 4.35
C ARG A 86 -6.88 18.66 5.41
N LEU A 87 -5.76 18.08 5.00
CA LEU A 87 -4.82 17.43 5.91
C LEU A 87 -3.85 18.44 6.50
N PHE A 88 -3.53 18.24 7.77
CA PHE A 88 -2.50 18.98 8.48
C PHE A 88 -1.30 18.07 8.72
N PHE A 89 -0.21 18.32 7.99
CA PHE A 89 0.99 17.46 8.03
C PHE A 89 1.92 17.72 9.22
N GLY A 90 1.71 18.80 9.98
CA GLY A 90 2.66 19.24 11.02
C GLY A 90 2.83 18.32 12.23
N LYS A 91 2.05 17.24 12.36
CA LYS A 91 2.20 16.22 13.40
C LYS A 91 2.32 14.79 12.84
N GLY A 92 2.62 14.66 11.54
CA GLY A 92 2.46 13.41 10.81
C GLY A 92 0.98 13.09 10.55
N VAL A 93 0.72 12.19 9.59
CA VAL A 93 -0.65 11.78 9.23
C VAL A 93 -0.66 10.41 8.58
N ILE A 94 -1.69 9.60 8.86
CA ILE A 94 -1.96 8.38 8.09
C ILE A 94 -2.93 8.73 6.97
N ILE A 95 -2.61 8.31 5.76
CA ILE A 95 -3.46 8.36 4.58
C ILE A 95 -3.67 6.93 4.11
N ALA A 96 -4.92 6.50 3.99
CA ALA A 96 -5.24 5.18 3.45
C ALA A 96 -5.54 5.30 1.95
N ASN A 97 -5.16 4.29 1.17
CA ASN A 97 -5.67 4.13 -0.19
C ASN A 97 -6.63 2.93 -0.30
N PRO A 98 -7.65 3.00 -1.19
CA PRO A 98 -8.53 1.86 -1.46
C PRO A 98 -7.77 0.68 -2.09
N ASN A 99 -8.44 -0.47 -2.16
CA ASN A 99 -7.92 -1.61 -2.92
C ASN A 99 -7.74 -1.23 -4.41
N CYS A 100 -6.77 -1.86 -5.09
CA CYS A 100 -6.51 -1.64 -6.51
C CYS A 100 -7.74 -1.76 -7.42
N ALA A 101 -8.62 -2.75 -7.21
CA ALA A 101 -9.86 -2.89 -7.99
C ALA A 101 -10.81 -1.70 -7.78
N THR A 102 -10.92 -1.21 -6.55
CA THR A 102 -11.71 -0.03 -6.22
C THR A 102 -11.11 1.23 -6.86
N ILE A 103 -9.79 1.41 -6.81
CA ILE A 103 -9.10 2.54 -7.44
C ILE A 103 -9.36 2.54 -8.95
N MET A 104 -9.10 1.41 -9.63
CA MET A 104 -9.30 1.29 -11.08
C MET A 104 -10.75 1.57 -11.48
N CYS A 105 -11.71 1.04 -10.73
CA CYS A 105 -13.13 1.29 -10.97
C CYS A 105 -13.49 2.76 -10.78
N LEU A 106 -13.10 3.37 -9.65
CA LEU A 106 -13.47 4.75 -9.35
C LEU A 106 -12.82 5.76 -10.31
N ILE A 107 -11.58 5.54 -10.75
CA ILE A 107 -10.95 6.39 -11.78
C ILE A 107 -11.81 6.38 -13.07
N ALA A 108 -12.28 5.22 -13.50
CA ALA A 108 -13.11 5.09 -14.70
C ALA A 108 -14.53 5.65 -14.51
N MET A 109 -15.15 5.41 -13.35
CA MET A 109 -16.55 5.72 -13.10
C MET A 109 -16.80 7.15 -12.61
N THR A 110 -15.83 7.79 -11.96
CA THR A 110 -16.00 9.14 -11.39
C THR A 110 -16.44 10.18 -12.42
N PRO A 111 -15.87 10.26 -13.63
CA PRO A 111 -16.34 11.20 -14.65
C PRO A 111 -17.80 10.95 -15.07
N LEU A 112 -18.20 9.68 -15.20
CA LEU A 112 -19.56 9.30 -15.57
C LEU A 112 -20.57 9.63 -14.45
N ASP A 113 -20.21 9.34 -13.19
CA ASP A 113 -21.04 9.70 -12.03
C ASP A 113 -21.24 11.21 -11.90
N ARG A 114 -20.18 12.00 -12.14
CA ARG A 114 -20.25 13.47 -12.13
C ARG A 114 -21.15 14.01 -13.23
N TYR A 115 -21.21 13.34 -14.39
CA TYR A 115 -22.01 13.78 -15.53
C TYR A 115 -23.49 13.40 -15.42
N ALA A 116 -23.79 12.15 -15.04
CA ALA A 116 -25.16 11.61 -15.14
C ALA A 116 -25.67 10.84 -13.92
N LYS A 117 -24.90 10.74 -12.82
CA LYS A 117 -25.23 9.93 -11.63
C LYS A 117 -25.58 8.49 -12.00
N VAL A 118 -24.54 7.66 -12.08
CA VAL A 118 -24.65 6.30 -12.62
C VAL A 118 -24.60 5.27 -11.51
N GLU A 119 -25.50 4.29 -11.59
CA GLU A 119 -25.38 3.03 -10.87
C GLU A 119 -24.65 2.02 -11.76
N PHE A 120 -23.78 1.20 -11.18
CA PHE A 120 -23.01 0.21 -11.93
C PHE A 120 -22.78 -1.05 -11.09
N ASP A 121 -22.78 -2.19 -11.77
CA ASP A 121 -22.36 -3.47 -11.22
C ASP A 121 -20.93 -3.77 -11.67
N LEU A 122 -20.06 -4.13 -10.71
CA LEU A 122 -18.66 -4.42 -10.98
C LEU A 122 -18.41 -5.93 -10.98
N SER A 123 -18.05 -6.46 -12.16
CA SER A 123 -17.51 -7.82 -12.32
C SER A 123 -16.02 -7.75 -12.65
N THR A 124 -15.17 -8.30 -11.78
CA THR A 124 -13.71 -8.21 -11.92
C THR A 124 -13.07 -9.55 -12.30
N PHE A 125 -12.13 -9.50 -13.24
CA PHE A 125 -11.20 -10.60 -13.54
C PHE A 125 -9.81 -10.23 -13.03
N PHE A 126 -9.32 -10.96 -12.03
CA PHE A 126 -7.99 -10.71 -11.47
C PHE A 126 -6.93 -11.53 -12.21
N SER A 127 -5.94 -10.84 -12.78
CA SER A 127 -4.71 -11.50 -13.20
C SER A 127 -3.85 -11.80 -11.97
N PHE A 128 -3.36 -13.03 -11.87
CA PHE A 128 -2.33 -13.37 -10.90
C PHE A 128 -1.01 -12.73 -11.34
N VAL A 129 -0.65 -11.60 -10.75
CA VAL A 129 0.69 -11.03 -10.89
C VAL A 129 1.60 -11.79 -9.94
N PHE A 130 2.45 -12.67 -10.47
CA PHE A 130 3.43 -13.40 -9.68
C PHE A 130 4.67 -12.52 -9.47
N PRO A 131 5.00 -12.12 -8.22
CA PRO A 131 6.38 -11.80 -7.93
C PRO A 131 7.15 -13.12 -8.05
N THR A 132 8.11 -13.16 -8.97
CA THR A 132 9.03 -14.27 -9.15
C THR A 132 9.74 -14.58 -7.83
N ARG A 133 9.24 -15.53 -7.03
CA ARG A 133 10.02 -16.46 -6.17
C ARG A 133 9.22 -17.35 -5.21
N SER A 134 7.92 -17.13 -4.96
CA SER A 134 7.25 -17.89 -3.87
C SER A 134 5.80 -18.28 -4.12
N ASN A 135 5.48 -18.98 -5.21
CA ASN A 135 4.16 -19.59 -5.32
C ASN A 135 4.17 -20.99 -5.96
N THR A 136 4.64 -21.96 -5.17
CA THR A 136 4.80 -23.37 -5.57
C THR A 136 3.48 -24.05 -5.92
N ARG A 137 2.32 -23.58 -5.43
CA ARG A 137 1.02 -24.25 -5.62
C ARG A 137 0.36 -23.93 -6.96
N ILE A 138 0.38 -22.67 -7.40
CA ILE A 138 -0.15 -22.28 -8.71
C ILE A 138 0.84 -22.64 -9.83
N GLN A 139 2.15 -22.47 -9.61
CA GLN A 139 3.15 -23.04 -10.52
C GLN A 139 2.98 -24.56 -10.66
N ARG A 140 2.60 -25.28 -9.59
CA ARG A 140 2.23 -26.69 -9.70
C ARG A 140 1.07 -26.90 -10.66
N ILE A 141 -0.05 -26.20 -10.47
CA ILE A 141 -1.26 -26.33 -11.30
C ILE A 141 -0.94 -26.01 -12.77
N LEU A 142 -0.12 -25.00 -13.03
CA LEU A 142 0.30 -24.62 -14.37
C LEU A 142 1.31 -25.63 -14.98
N ASN A 143 2.15 -26.27 -14.17
CA ASN A 143 3.17 -27.24 -14.61
C ASN A 143 2.67 -28.70 -14.70
N VAL A 144 1.43 -29.02 -14.33
CA VAL A 144 0.88 -30.41 -14.45
C VAL A 144 0.72 -30.86 -15.92
N GLY A 145 0.90 -29.96 -16.89
CA GLY A 145 0.80 -30.27 -18.32
C GLY A 145 2.10 -30.62 -19.03
N HIS A 146 3.26 -30.70 -18.35
CA HIS A 146 4.57 -30.95 -19.00
C HIS A 146 5.33 -32.14 -18.38
N SER A 147 4.67 -33.28 -18.27
CA SER A 147 5.34 -34.57 -18.08
C SER A 147 4.94 -35.51 -19.22
N ASN A 148 5.76 -35.51 -20.28
CA ASN A 148 5.93 -36.64 -21.19
C ASN A 148 7.30 -37.26 -20.89
#